data_AF-A0A2I0KWG0-F1
#
_entry.id   AF-A0A2I0KWG0-F1
#
_cell.length_a   1.000
_cell.length_b   1.000
_cell.length_c   1.000
_cell.angle_alpha   90.00
_cell.angle_beta   90.00
_cell.angle_gamma   90.00
#
_symmetry.space_group_name_H-M   'P 1'
#
loop_
_entity.id
_entity.type
_entity.pdbx_description
1 polymer ?
#
loop_
_entity_poly.entity_id
_entity_poly.type
_entity_poly.pdbx_seq_one_letter_code
_entity_poly.pdbx_strand_id
1 'polypeptide(L)' 'MRKPHVWGGEPELFMASHVLKMPISVYMYDKDAGGLICIAEYGEEYGKDNPIRVLYHGFGHYDALQIPGLKGGKSRL' A
#
# COMPACT_ATOMS: atom_id res chain seq x y z
N MET A 1 16.17 -8.71 -0.43
CA MET A 1 16.80 -8.06 0.74
C MET A 1 16.74 -8.98 1.94
N ARG A 2 17.84 -9.20 2.67
CA ARG A 2 17.86 -10.05 3.89
C ARG A 2 18.69 -9.46 5.04
N LYS A 3 19.26 -8.27 4.85
CA LYS A 3 20.06 -7.58 5.87
C LYS A 3 19.14 -6.65 6.67
N PRO A 4 19.28 -6.61 8.01
CA PRO A 4 18.50 -5.69 8.83
C PRO A 4 18.85 -4.24 8.49
N HIS A 5 17.92 -3.32 8.74
CA HIS A 5 18.05 -1.87 8.53
C HIS A 5 18.29 -1.44 7.07
N VAL A 6 18.11 -2.33 6.10
CA VAL A 6 18.06 -1.97 4.68
C VAL A 6 16.65 -1.51 4.33
N TRP A 7 16.56 -0.38 3.64
CA TRP A 7 15.31 0.17 3.17
C TRP A 7 14.82 -0.62 1.96
N GLY A 8 13.53 -0.96 1.96
CA GLY A 8 12.81 -1.40 0.76
C GLY A 8 12.08 -0.21 0.13
N GLY A 9 11.57 -0.41 -1.07
CA GLY A 9 10.76 0.59 -1.76
C GLY A 9 9.84 -0.03 -2.79
N GLU A 10 9.65 0.67 -3.91
CA GLU A 10 8.80 0.24 -5.02
C GLU A 10 9.09 -1.19 -5.53
N PRO A 11 10.34 -1.61 -5.78
CA PRO A 11 10.61 -2.98 -6.25
C PRO A 11 10.13 -4.05 -5.25
N GLU A 12 10.31 -3.82 -3.95
CA GLU A 12 9.83 -4.72 -2.91
C GLU A 12 8.31 -4.72 -2.79
N LEU A 13 7.65 -3.56 -2.89
CA LEU A 13 6.18 -3.48 -2.87
C LEU A 13 5.56 -4.21 -4.07
N PHE A 14 6.12 -4.02 -5.26
CA PHE A 14 5.69 -4.73 -6.47
C PHE A 14 5.86 -6.25 -6.34
N MET A 15 7.03 -6.71 -5.86
CA MET A 15 7.25 -8.14 -5.66
C MET A 15 6.37 -8.71 -4.53
N ALA A 16 6.13 -7.93 -3.46
CA ALA A 16 5.29 -8.35 -2.34
C ALA A 16 3.83 -8.55 -2.76
N SER A 17 3.28 -7.69 -3.63
CA SER A 17 1.90 -7.86 -4.13
C SER A 17 1.72 -9.22 -4.83
N HIS A 18 2.71 -9.63 -5.62
CA HIS A 18 2.72 -10.91 -6.32
C HIS A 18 2.87 -12.12 -5.37
N VAL A 19 3.76 -12.01 -4.39
CA VAL A 19 3.99 -13.09 -3.41
C VAL A 19 2.77 -13.28 -2.51
N LEU A 20 2.14 -12.18 -2.08
CA LEU A 20 0.95 -12.21 -1.22
C LEU A 20 -0.33 -12.47 -2.01
N LYS A 21 -0.32 -12.28 -3.33
CA LYS A 21 -1.51 -12.26 -4.20
C LYS A 21 -2.57 -11.29 -3.67
N MET A 22 -2.13 -10.10 -3.29
CA MET A 22 -2.97 -9.06 -2.72
C MET A 22 -2.58 -7.69 -3.29
N PRO A 23 -3.57 -6.82 -3.57
CA PRO A 23 -3.27 -5.47 -4.02
C PRO A 23 -2.61 -4.65 -2.90
N ILE A 24 -1.65 -3.81 -3.28
CA ILE A 24 -0.98 -2.84 -2.39
C ILE A 24 -1.20 -1.44 -2.97
N SER A 25 -1.79 -0.54 -2.18
CA SER A 25 -1.99 0.85 -2.56
C SER A 25 -1.07 1.75 -1.74
N VAL A 26 -0.30 2.58 -2.43
CA VAL A 26 0.60 3.56 -1.83
C VAL A 26 -0.08 4.92 -1.85
N TYR A 27 -0.24 5.52 -0.68
CA TYR A 27 -0.83 6.84 -0.53
C TYR A 27 0.23 7.87 -0.13
N MET A 28 -0.02 9.13 -0.47
CA MET A 28 0.77 10.27 -0.02
C MET A 28 -0.16 11.40 0.39
N TYR A 29 0.22 12.19 1.39
CA TYR A 29 -0.50 13.41 1.70
C TYR A 29 -0.06 14.51 0.73
N ASP A 30 -1.02 15.03 -0.02
CA ASP A 30 -0.83 16.15 -0.94
C ASP A 30 -1.63 17.37 -0.44
N LYS A 31 -0.91 18.47 -0.20
CA LYS A 31 -1.49 19.73 0.26
C LYS A 31 -2.34 20.39 -0.81
N ASP A 32 -1.95 20.26 -2.08
CA ASP A 32 -2.63 20.91 -3.20
C ASP A 32 -3.93 20.16 -3.53
N ALA A 33 -3.92 18.83 -3.39
CA ALA A 33 -5.13 18.00 -3.45
C ALA A 33 -5.99 18.06 -2.19
N GLY A 34 -5.52 18.74 -1.13
CA GLY A 34 -6.24 18.91 0.14
C GLY A 34 -6.39 17.63 0.96
N GLY A 35 -5.53 16.63 0.77
CA GLY A 35 -5.66 15.37 1.49
C GLY A 35 -4.80 14.22 0.98
N LEU A 36 -5.25 13.01 1.29
CA LEU A 36 -4.57 11.78 0.96
C LEU A 36 -4.87 11.35 -0.48
N ILE A 37 -3.84 11.20 -1.31
CA ILE A 37 -3.94 10.74 -2.70
C ILE A 37 -3.29 9.37 -2.86
N CYS A 38 -3.84 8.52 -3.72
CA CYS A 38 -3.20 7.27 -4.13
C CYS A 38 -2.18 7.59 -5.23
N ILE A 39 -0.91 7.24 -5.02
CA ILE A 39 0.19 7.54 -5.94
C ILE A 39 0.71 6.32 -6.71
N ALA A 40 0.42 5.12 -6.23
CA ALA A 40 0.75 3.87 -6.92
C ALA A 40 -0.16 2.73 -6.45
N GLU A 41 -0.48 1.82 -7.36
CA GLU A 41 -1.19 0.57 -7.09
C GLU A 41 -0.41 -0.59 -7.70
N TYR A 42 -0.26 -1.66 -6.92
CA TYR A 42 0.43 -2.87 -7.35
C TYR A 42 -0.47 -4.09 -7.11
N GLY A 43 -0.46 -5.06 -8.03
CA GLY A 43 -1.24 -6.29 -7.88
C GLY A 43 -2.74 -6.11 -8.13
N GLU A 44 -3.14 -5.16 -8.99
CA GLU A 44 -4.55 -4.95 -9.37
C GLU A 44 -5.19 -6.19 -9.99
N GLU A 45 -4.40 -7.09 -10.57
CA GLU A 45 -4.84 -8.39 -11.10
C GLU A 45 -5.39 -9.34 -10.02
N TYR A 46 -5.08 -9.09 -8.74
CA TYR A 46 -5.59 -9.86 -7.60
C TYR A 46 -6.90 -9.29 -7.01
N GLY A 47 -7.41 -8.20 -7.59
CA GLY A 47 -8.63 -7.52 -7.18
C GLY A 47 -8.39 -6.12 -6.63
N LYS A 48 -9.49 -5.44 -6.25
CA LYS A 48 -9.47 -4.08 -5.69
C LYS A 48 -10.02 -4.02 -4.26
N ASP A 49 -10.44 -5.17 -3.74
CA ASP A 49 -11.04 -5.29 -2.42
C ASP A 49 -9.94 -5.33 -1.34
N ASN A 50 -10.07 -4.44 -0.37
CA ASN A 50 -9.24 -4.41 0.84
C ASN A 50 -7.72 -4.52 0.60
N PRO A 51 -7.12 -3.61 -0.17
CA PRO A 51 -5.67 -3.60 -0.37
C PRO A 51 -4.92 -3.38 0.94
N ILE A 52 -3.67 -3.86 0.96
CA ILE A 52 -2.68 -3.39 1.93
C ILE A 52 -2.40 -1.93 1.59
N ARG A 53 -2.54 -1.03 2.56
CA ARG A 53 -2.35 0.40 2.34
C ARG A 53 -1.13 0.87 3.11
N VAL A 54 -0.27 1.62 2.44
CA VAL A 54 0.89 2.26 3.05
C VAL A 54 0.88 3.75 2.76
N LEU A 55 1.34 4.56 3.71
CA LEU A 55 1.52 5.99 3.57
C LEU A 55 2.99 6.29 3.31
N TYR A 56 3.30 6.93 2.19
CA TYR A 56 4.63 7.40 1.83
C TYR A 56 4.79 8.89 2.19
N HIS A 57 5.88 9.22 2.88
CA HIS A 57 6.15 10.59 3.33
C HIS A 57 6.96 11.44 2.33
N GLY A 58 7.39 10.88 1.19
CA GLY A 58 8.17 11.62 0.18
C GLY A 58 9.69 11.50 0.31
N PHE A 59 10.20 11.02 1.45
CA PHE A 59 11.64 10.91 1.75
C PHE A 59 12.05 9.50 2.21
N GLY A 60 11.50 8.48 1.55
CA GLY A 60 11.85 7.07 1.78
C GLY A 60 11.08 6.37 2.90
N HIS A 61 10.38 7.11 3.76
CA HIS A 61 9.65 6.54 4.91
C HIS A 61 8.23 6.11 4.56
N TYR A 62 7.84 4.94 5.08
CA TYR A 62 6.51 4.36 4.92
C TYR A 62 5.90 4.03 6.28
N ASP A 63 4.62 4.36 6.43
CA ASP A 63 3.78 3.94 7.55
C ASP A 63 2.66 3.00 7.07
N ALA A 64 2.18 2.13 7.98
CA ALA A 64 0.96 1.38 7.73
C ALA A 64 -0.25 2.32 7.79
N LEU A 65 -1.09 2.29 6.75
CA LEU A 65 -2.26 3.15 6.66
C LEU A 65 -3.53 2.34 6.90
N GLN A 66 -4.29 2.72 7.94
CA GLN A 66 -5.63 2.20 8.18
C GLN A 66 -6.65 3.30 7.91
N ILE A 67 -7.58 3.08 6.97
CA ILE A 67 -8.69 4.00 6.69
C ILE A 67 -9.96 3.44 7.34
N PRO A 68 -10.46 4.05 8.43
CA PRO A 68 -11.69 3.60 9.08
C PRO A 68 -12.89 3.74 8.13
N GLY A 69 -13.71 2.69 8.02
CA GLY A 69 -14.93 2.71 7.21
C GLY A 69 -14.87 1.94 5.89
N LEU A 70 -13.68 1.74 5.32
CA LEU A 70 -13.44 0.77 4.23
C LEU A 70 -13.29 -0.63 4.83
N LYS A 71 -14.34 -1.16 5.46
CA LYS A 71 -14.38 -2.59 5.80
C LYS A 71 -14.50 -3.36 4.49
N GLY A 72 -13.39 -3.95 4.03
CA GLY A 72 -13.44 -5.03 3.05
C GLY A 72 -14.53 -6.01 3.45
N GLY A 73 -15.41 -6.34 2.50
CA GLY A 73 -16.52 -7.26 2.74
C GLY A 73 -16.03 -8.47 3.51
N LYS A 74 -16.66 -8.76 4.65
CA LYS A 74 -16.38 -9.98 5.40
C LYS A 74 -16.64 -11.15 4.44
N SER A 75 -15.57 -11.82 3.97
CA SER A 75 -15.73 -13.15 3.41
C SER A 75 -16.22 -14.04 4.55
N ARG A 76 -17.51 -14.38 4.51
CA ARG A 76 -18.08 -15.43 5.34
C ARG A 76 -17.60 -16.75 4.76
N LEU A 77 -16.74 -17.44 5.50
CA LEU A 77 -16.56 -18.89 5.41
C LEU A 77 -16.97 -19.47 6.76
#